data_AF-A0A847G384-F1
#
_entry.id   AF-A0A847G384-F1
#
_cell.length_a   1.000
_cell.length_b   1.000
_cell.length_c   1.000
_cell.angle_alpha   90.00
_cell.angle_beta   90.00
_cell.angle_gamma   90.00
#
_symmetry.space_group_name_H-M   'P 1'
#
loop_
_entity.id
_entity.type
_entity.pdbx_description
1 polymer ?
#
loop_
_entity_poly.entity_id
_entity_poly.type
_entity_poly.pdbx_seq_one_letter_code
_entity_poly.pdbx_strand_id
1 'polypeptide(L)'
;MKTRTTLLIIIAVGLCVILAGFLLGEQMDQPFATHWNAKGEADGYGSEFMGLYFLPLLTIAMSMLILFTPAIDPLKRNVAGFRSEYNVFILSFAAFMFYVHALTIAWNLGVNFSMNAAMAPAFGLFFVLTGRMILKAKRNYFIGIRTPWTLANDQVWDSTHQIGGKLFIASGILTAACIICPDATFAVLFFTAIGSTIITFVYSYLEFRKIEKQTAIE
;
A
#
# COMPACT_ATOMS: atom_id res chain seq x y z
N MET A 1 1.99 -10.96 -14.47
CA MET A 1 3.40 -10.50 -14.36
C MET A 1 4.24 -11.51 -13.59
N LYS A 2 5.45 -11.83 -14.04
CA LYS A 2 6.33 -12.83 -13.40
C LYS A 2 7.13 -12.22 -12.24
N THR A 3 7.38 -13.01 -11.19
CA THR A 3 8.15 -12.62 -9.99
C THR A 3 9.55 -12.10 -10.32
N ARG A 4 10.25 -12.77 -11.26
CA ARG A 4 11.58 -12.33 -11.71
C ARG A 4 11.56 -10.93 -12.32
N THR A 5 10.54 -10.63 -13.14
CA THR A 5 10.37 -9.31 -13.74
C THR A 5 10.11 -8.26 -12.66
N THR A 6 9.23 -8.54 -11.71
CA THR A 6 8.96 -7.66 -10.55
C THR A 6 10.23 -7.37 -9.76
N LEU A 7 11.03 -8.39 -9.44
CA LEU A 7 12.29 -8.24 -8.72
C LEU A 7 13.28 -7.35 -9.46
N LEU A 8 13.48 -7.60 -10.77
CA LEU A 8 14.42 -6.82 -11.59
C LEU A 8 13.99 -5.35 -11.68
N ILE A 9 12.70 -5.06 -11.82
CA ILE A 9 12.19 -3.68 -11.85
C ILE A 9 12.48 -2.98 -10.53
N ILE A 10 12.20 -3.62 -9.39
CA ILE A 10 12.39 -3.01 -8.07
C ILE A 10 13.86 -2.72 -7.79
N ILE A 11 14.75 -3.66 -8.14
CA ILE A 11 16.21 -3.46 -7.99
C ILE A 11 16.69 -2.35 -8.93
N ALA A 12 16.29 -2.38 -10.20
CA ALA A 12 16.74 -1.38 -11.17
C ALA A 12 16.29 0.04 -10.76
N VAL A 13 15.00 0.22 -10.44
CA VAL A 13 14.48 1.52 -10.00
C VAL A 13 15.11 1.94 -8.68
N GLY A 14 15.24 1.02 -7.72
CA GLY A 14 15.88 1.30 -6.44
C GLY A 14 17.32 1.79 -6.58
N LEU A 15 18.12 1.16 -7.45
CA LEU A 15 19.48 1.60 -7.76
C LEU A 15 19.50 2.98 -8.44
N CYS A 16 18.59 3.24 -9.37
CA CYS A 16 18.46 4.56 -10.00
C CYS A 16 18.14 5.65 -8.97
N VAL A 17 17.25 5.35 -8.02
CA VAL A 17 16.84 6.29 -6.97
C VAL A 17 18.00 6.57 -5.99
N ILE A 18 18.73 5.54 -5.58
CA ILE A 18 19.93 5.69 -4.74
C ILE A 18 21.00 6.53 -5.44
N LEU A 19 21.23 6.27 -6.74
CA LEU A 19 22.15 7.05 -7.55
C LEU A 19 21.71 8.52 -7.65
N ALA A 20 20.41 8.79 -7.83
CA ALA A 20 19.89 10.15 -7.85
C ALA A 20 20.12 10.86 -6.51
N GLY A 21 19.91 10.17 -5.38
CA GLY A 21 20.22 10.71 -4.05
C GLY A 21 21.70 11.09 -3.92
N PHE A 22 22.62 10.22 -4.36
CA PHE A 22 24.05 10.49 -4.36
C PHE A 22 24.44 11.71 -5.22
N LEU A 23 23.85 11.85 -6.42
CA LEU A 23 24.16 12.95 -7.34
C LEU A 23 23.58 14.31 -6.92
N LEU A 24 22.48 14.30 -6.18
CA LEU A 24 21.76 15.52 -5.79
C LEU A 24 22.04 15.96 -4.35
N GLY A 25 22.64 15.10 -3.53
CA GLY A 25 22.82 15.34 -2.09
C GLY A 25 23.54 16.65 -1.74
N GLU A 26 24.58 17.02 -2.50
CA GLU A 26 25.34 18.26 -2.27
C GLU A 26 24.57 19.56 -2.56
N GLN A 27 23.41 19.46 -3.24
CA GLN A 27 22.60 20.61 -3.63
C GLN A 27 21.52 20.96 -2.59
N MET A 28 21.38 20.16 -1.52
CA MET A 28 20.31 20.30 -0.53
C MET A 28 20.85 20.84 0.79
N ASP A 29 20.14 21.79 1.38
CA ASP A 29 20.48 22.34 2.69
C ASP A 29 20.15 21.35 3.81
N GLN A 30 20.99 21.32 4.84
CA GLN A 30 20.75 20.53 6.06
C GLN A 30 20.07 21.36 7.15
N PRO A 31 19.16 20.78 7.96
CA PRO A 31 18.78 19.37 8.00
C PRO A 31 17.70 18.99 6.97
N PHE A 32 17.66 17.71 6.57
CA PHE A 32 16.72 17.23 5.55
C PHE A 32 15.32 17.06 6.13
N ALA A 33 14.29 17.60 5.48
CA ALA A 33 12.92 17.25 5.80
C ALA A 33 12.66 15.79 5.45
N THR A 34 12.10 15.05 6.42
CA THR A 34 11.83 13.61 6.32
C THR A 34 10.40 13.24 6.70
N HIS A 35 9.64 14.19 7.24
CA HIS A 35 8.25 13.99 7.65
C HIS A 35 7.43 15.26 7.46
N TRP A 36 6.14 15.07 7.14
CA TRP A 36 5.15 16.13 6.96
C TRP A 36 3.91 15.84 7.79
N ASN A 37 3.37 16.88 8.43
CA ASN A 37 2.12 16.78 9.18
C ASN A 37 0.89 16.67 8.25
N ALA A 38 -0.31 16.52 8.84
CA ALA A 38 -1.56 16.42 8.09
C ALA A 38 -1.91 17.68 7.26
N LYS A 39 -1.29 18.84 7.54
CA LYS A 39 -1.43 20.08 6.76
C LYS A 39 -0.42 20.15 5.60
N GLY A 40 0.45 19.16 5.46
CA GLY A 40 1.49 19.14 4.44
C GLY A 40 2.69 20.03 4.76
N GLU A 41 2.87 20.42 6.03
CA GLU A 41 4.01 21.20 6.50
C GLU A 41 5.10 20.25 7.02
N ALA A 42 6.36 20.52 6.68
CA ALA A 42 7.49 19.73 7.18
C ALA A 42 7.69 19.98 8.67
N ASP A 43 7.50 18.94 9.50
CA ASP A 43 7.60 18.99 10.95
C ASP A 43 8.60 17.96 11.54
N GLY A 44 9.24 17.16 10.68
CA GLY A 44 10.31 16.25 11.08
C GLY A 44 11.50 16.33 10.14
N TYR A 45 12.68 16.46 10.73
CA TYR A 45 13.95 16.63 10.03
C TYR A 45 14.95 15.57 10.48
N GLY A 46 15.84 15.15 9.58
CA GLY A 46 16.79 14.08 9.79
C GLY A 46 18.15 14.34 9.18
N SER A 47 19.03 13.35 9.34
CA SER A 47 20.35 13.34 8.69
C SER A 47 20.23 13.16 7.18
N GLU A 48 21.30 13.45 6.47
CA GLU A 48 21.45 13.15 5.04
C GLU A 48 21.08 11.70 4.72
N PHE A 49 21.52 10.74 5.54
CA PHE A 49 21.16 9.34 5.34
C PHE A 49 19.65 9.10 5.39
N MET A 50 18.95 9.74 6.32
CA MET A 50 17.50 9.61 6.46
C MET A 50 16.77 10.25 5.28
N GLY A 51 17.24 11.40 4.80
CA GLY A 51 16.66 12.10 3.64
C GLY A 51 16.89 11.40 2.32
N LEU A 52 18.10 10.86 2.09
CA LEU A 52 18.53 10.36 0.78
C LEU A 52 18.42 8.84 0.61
N TYR A 53 18.70 8.05 1.64
CA TYR A 53 18.93 6.61 1.47
C TYR A 53 17.96 5.71 2.23
N PHE A 54 17.41 6.17 3.35
CA PHE A 54 16.53 5.34 4.18
C PHE A 54 15.31 4.84 3.41
N LEU A 55 14.54 5.73 2.77
CA LEU A 55 13.29 5.36 2.11
C LEU A 55 13.51 4.42 0.89
N PRO A 56 14.50 4.64 0.00
CA PRO A 56 14.82 3.69 -1.07
C PRO A 56 15.25 2.32 -0.56
N LEU A 57 16.13 2.27 0.45
CA LEU A 57 16.58 1.00 1.04
C LEU A 57 15.44 0.25 1.72
N LEU A 58 14.60 0.96 2.47
CA LEU A 58 13.40 0.41 3.08
C LEU A 58 12.44 -0.14 2.02
N THR A 59 12.26 0.58 0.91
CA THR A 59 11.40 0.16 -0.20
C THR A 59 11.86 -1.15 -0.80
N ILE A 60 13.16 -1.28 -1.08
CA ILE A 60 13.75 -2.51 -1.59
C ILE A 60 13.58 -3.65 -0.58
N ALA A 61 13.95 -3.42 0.69
CA ALA A 61 13.87 -4.42 1.75
C ALA A 61 12.44 -4.92 1.96
N MET A 62 11.46 -4.02 2.10
CA MET A 62 10.05 -4.37 2.26
C MET A 62 9.48 -5.04 1.02
N SER A 63 9.85 -4.58 -0.17
CA SER A 63 9.42 -5.23 -1.41
C SER A 63 9.95 -6.66 -1.52
N MET A 64 11.20 -6.91 -1.14
CA MET A 64 11.76 -8.28 -1.10
C MET A 64 11.02 -9.13 -0.09
N LEU A 65 10.81 -8.62 1.13
CA LEU A 65 10.07 -9.30 2.18
C LEU A 65 8.70 -9.73 1.65
N ILE A 66 7.91 -8.80 1.12
CA ILE A 66 6.57 -9.06 0.58
C ILE A 66 6.65 -10.05 -0.60
N LEU A 67 7.57 -9.86 -1.55
CA LEU A 67 7.70 -10.72 -2.74
C LEU A 67 7.94 -12.20 -2.37
N PHE A 68 8.68 -12.45 -1.30
CA PHE A 68 9.04 -13.79 -0.85
C PHE A 68 8.14 -14.34 0.25
N THR A 69 7.27 -13.53 0.88
CA THR A 69 6.30 -13.99 1.88
C THR A 69 5.49 -15.23 1.45
N PRO A 70 5.01 -15.37 0.19
CA PRO A 70 4.29 -16.58 -0.21
C PRO A 70 5.11 -17.88 -0.15
N ALA A 71 6.44 -17.82 -0.09
CA ALA A 71 7.28 -19.02 0.01
C ALA A 71 7.07 -19.76 1.34
N ILE A 72 6.73 -19.03 2.41
CA ILE A 72 6.49 -19.53 3.76
C ILE A 72 5.00 -19.72 4.09
N ASP A 73 4.09 -19.40 3.17
CA ASP A 73 2.65 -19.58 3.37
C ASP A 73 2.26 -21.07 3.28
N PRO A 74 1.59 -21.66 4.29
CA PRO A 74 1.08 -23.03 4.23
C PRO A 74 0.13 -23.26 3.03
N LEU A 75 -0.60 -22.23 2.62
CA LEU A 75 -1.54 -22.19 1.51
C LEU A 75 -0.94 -21.52 0.25
N LYS A 76 0.38 -21.55 0.07
CA LYS A 76 1.08 -20.94 -1.10
C LYS A 76 0.53 -21.30 -2.47
N ARG A 77 -0.12 -22.47 -2.62
CA ARG A 77 -0.81 -22.87 -3.86
C ARG A 77 -1.95 -21.90 -4.22
N ASN A 78 -2.67 -21.38 -3.24
CA ASN A 78 -3.73 -20.39 -3.45
C ASN A 78 -3.14 -19.05 -3.91
N VAL A 79 -1.98 -18.67 -3.37
CA VAL A 79 -1.25 -17.46 -3.80
C VAL A 79 -0.77 -17.54 -5.24
N ALA A 80 -0.44 -18.74 -5.74
CA ALA A 80 -0.10 -18.93 -7.14
C ALA A 80 -1.26 -18.54 -8.08
N GLY A 81 -2.51 -18.75 -7.66
CA GLY A 81 -3.72 -18.45 -8.44
C GLY A 81 -3.96 -16.96 -8.70
N PHE A 82 -3.41 -16.06 -7.87
CA PHE A 82 -3.51 -14.61 -8.03
C PHE A 82 -2.13 -13.93 -8.06
N ARG A 83 -1.09 -14.68 -8.40
CA ARG A 83 0.30 -14.19 -8.30
C ARG A 83 0.56 -12.96 -9.18
N SER A 84 -0.16 -12.85 -10.30
CA SER A 84 -0.03 -11.71 -11.19
C SER A 84 -0.47 -10.42 -10.52
N GLU A 85 -1.65 -10.43 -9.88
CA GLU A 85 -2.22 -9.32 -9.14
C GLU A 85 -1.40 -8.98 -7.91
N TYR A 86 -0.86 -9.99 -7.22
CA TYR A 86 0.05 -9.78 -6.11
C TYR A 86 1.34 -9.09 -6.53
N ASN A 87 1.93 -9.49 -7.66
CA ASN A 87 3.11 -8.84 -8.21
C ASN A 87 2.83 -7.39 -8.67
N VAL A 88 1.63 -7.10 -9.18
CA VAL A 88 1.19 -5.72 -9.48
C VAL A 88 1.06 -4.91 -8.20
N PHE A 89 0.50 -5.48 -7.13
CA PHE A 89 0.45 -4.83 -5.81
C PHE A 89 1.85 -4.48 -5.30
N ILE A 90 2.81 -5.41 -5.37
CA ILE A 90 4.20 -5.16 -4.94
C ILE A 90 4.84 -4.04 -5.75
N LEU A 91 4.65 -4.02 -7.07
CA LEU A 91 5.14 -2.91 -7.89
C LEU A 91 4.45 -1.60 -7.55
N SER A 92 3.15 -1.61 -7.27
CA SER A 92 2.42 -0.40 -6.87
C SER A 92 2.91 0.14 -5.52
N PHE A 93 3.22 -0.74 -4.56
CA PHE A 93 3.85 -0.37 -3.30
C PHE A 93 5.23 0.24 -3.53
N ALA A 94 6.09 -0.41 -4.31
CA ALA A 94 7.42 0.12 -4.60
C ALA A 94 7.36 1.47 -5.34
N ALA A 95 6.49 1.59 -6.35
CA ALA A 95 6.28 2.82 -7.08
C ALA A 95 5.75 3.96 -6.19
N PHE A 96 4.80 3.66 -5.30
CA PHE A 96 4.31 4.61 -4.30
C PHE A 96 5.44 5.11 -3.41
N MET A 97 6.26 4.21 -2.85
CA MET A 97 7.35 4.58 -1.96
C MET A 97 8.45 5.37 -2.68
N PHE A 98 8.80 5.00 -3.91
CA PHE A 98 9.75 5.76 -4.73
C PHE A 98 9.19 7.12 -5.13
N TYR A 99 7.89 7.23 -5.37
CA TYR A 99 7.22 8.51 -5.62
C TYR A 99 7.27 9.41 -4.38
N VAL A 100 6.96 8.89 -3.19
CA VAL A 100 7.11 9.64 -1.94
C VAL A 100 8.54 10.12 -1.75
N HIS A 101 9.53 9.26 -2.02
CA HIS A 101 10.92 9.66 -1.95
C HIS A 101 11.27 10.76 -2.97
N ALA A 102 10.78 10.67 -4.21
CA ALA A 102 10.98 11.71 -5.20
C ALA A 102 10.38 13.06 -4.76
N LEU A 103 9.20 13.06 -4.11
CA LEU A 103 8.63 14.26 -3.52
C LEU A 103 9.49 14.81 -2.37
N THR A 104 10.02 13.94 -1.51
CA THR A 104 10.96 14.33 -0.44
C THR A 104 12.20 15.01 -1.02
N ILE A 105 12.80 14.44 -2.07
CA ILE A 105 13.96 15.02 -2.75
C ILE A 105 13.61 16.36 -3.40
N ALA A 106 12.50 16.44 -4.12
CA ALA A 106 12.05 17.69 -4.75
C ALA A 106 11.83 18.81 -3.72
N TRP A 107 11.21 18.49 -2.58
CA TRP A 107 10.99 19.47 -1.50
C TRP A 107 12.31 19.97 -0.90
N ASN A 108 13.26 19.08 -0.63
CA ASN A 108 14.58 19.44 -0.09
C ASN A 108 15.46 20.19 -1.10
N LEU A 109 15.18 20.11 -2.40
CA LEU A 109 15.77 20.96 -3.44
C LEU A 109 15.10 22.34 -3.54
N GLY A 110 14.16 22.67 -2.65
CA GLY A 110 13.47 23.94 -2.62
C GLY A 110 12.32 24.06 -3.62
N VAL A 111 11.86 22.96 -4.23
CA VAL A 111 10.67 22.98 -5.10
C VAL A 111 9.43 23.24 -4.25
N ASN A 112 8.72 24.33 -4.56
CA ASN A 112 7.51 24.69 -3.84
C ASN A 112 6.28 23.99 -4.43
N PHE A 113 5.65 23.10 -3.65
CA PHE A 113 4.40 22.43 -3.99
C PHE A 113 3.66 22.01 -2.71
N SER A 114 2.35 21.74 -2.85
CA SER A 114 1.57 21.15 -1.77
C SER A 114 1.85 19.64 -1.68
N MET A 115 2.47 19.20 -0.58
CA MET A 115 2.68 17.78 -0.31
C MET A 115 1.36 17.01 -0.32
N ASN A 116 0.32 17.57 0.30
CA ASN A 116 -1.01 16.96 0.33
C ASN A 116 -1.60 16.76 -1.08
N ALA A 117 -1.48 17.77 -1.95
CA ALA A 117 -2.02 17.69 -3.32
C ALA A 117 -1.28 16.64 -4.15
N ALA A 118 0.03 16.52 -3.98
CA ALA A 118 0.85 15.51 -4.64
C ALA A 118 0.55 14.08 -4.12
N MET A 119 0.30 13.94 -2.81
CA MET A 119 0.00 12.66 -2.18
C MET A 119 -1.39 12.12 -2.51
N ALA A 120 -2.39 12.98 -2.74
CA ALA A 120 -3.77 12.59 -3.02
C ALA A 120 -3.92 11.55 -4.17
N PRO A 121 -3.43 11.83 -5.40
CA PRO A 121 -3.52 10.84 -6.49
C PRO A 121 -2.67 9.59 -6.23
N ALA A 122 -1.54 9.72 -5.54
CA ALA A 122 -0.65 8.59 -5.23
C ALA A 122 -1.29 7.60 -4.26
N PHE A 123 -1.86 8.09 -3.15
CA PHE A 123 -2.64 7.27 -2.23
C PHE A 123 -3.85 6.67 -2.93
N GLY A 124 -4.57 7.47 -3.72
CA GLY A 124 -5.75 7.01 -4.41
C GLY A 124 -5.48 5.84 -5.36
N LEU A 125 -4.46 5.97 -6.20
CA LEU A 125 -4.04 4.89 -7.11
C LEU A 125 -3.57 3.65 -6.33
N PHE A 126 -2.78 3.84 -5.28
CA PHE A 126 -2.28 2.72 -4.46
C PHE A 126 -3.44 1.94 -3.81
N PHE A 127 -4.45 2.63 -3.27
CA PHE A 127 -5.63 2.00 -2.67
C PHE A 127 -6.51 1.30 -3.71
N VAL A 128 -6.68 1.87 -4.90
CA VAL A 128 -7.39 1.22 -6.00
C VAL A 128 -6.70 -0.08 -6.40
N LEU A 129 -5.38 -0.07 -6.59
CA LEU A 129 -4.61 -1.26 -6.96
C LEU A 129 -4.60 -2.31 -5.83
N THR A 130 -4.55 -1.88 -4.57
CA THR A 130 -4.71 -2.75 -3.40
C THR A 130 -6.09 -3.41 -3.40
N GLY A 131 -7.16 -2.64 -3.60
CA GLY A 131 -8.52 -3.19 -3.67
C GLY A 131 -8.69 -4.18 -4.83
N ARG A 132 -8.10 -3.92 -6.00
CA ARG A 132 -8.07 -4.88 -7.11
C ARG A 132 -7.37 -6.19 -6.77
N MET A 133 -6.27 -6.14 -6.01
CA MET A 133 -5.59 -7.34 -5.52
C MET A 133 -6.46 -8.10 -4.52
N ILE A 134 -7.08 -7.39 -3.56
CA ILE A 134 -8.01 -7.97 -2.57
C ILE A 134 -9.15 -8.73 -3.25
N LEU A 135 -9.76 -8.17 -4.30
CA LEU A 135 -10.85 -8.83 -5.07
C LEU A 135 -10.46 -10.19 -5.68
N LYS A 136 -9.16 -10.42 -5.90
CA LYS A 136 -8.62 -11.64 -6.52
C LYS A 136 -7.92 -12.55 -5.52
N ALA A 137 -7.65 -12.06 -4.31
CA ALA A 137 -6.95 -12.82 -3.30
C ALA A 137 -7.72 -14.08 -2.92
N LYS A 138 -7.02 -15.21 -2.87
CA LYS A 138 -7.53 -16.49 -2.38
C LYS A 138 -7.00 -16.77 -0.98
N ARG A 139 -7.71 -17.60 -0.21
CA ARG A 139 -7.40 -17.86 1.20
C ARG A 139 -5.93 -18.20 1.41
N ASN A 140 -5.29 -17.42 2.26
CA ASN A 140 -3.87 -17.50 2.56
C ASN A 140 -3.61 -16.80 3.92
N TYR A 141 -2.42 -16.98 4.49
CA TYR A 141 -2.12 -16.48 5.84
C TYR A 141 -1.46 -15.10 5.87
N PHE A 142 -1.10 -14.51 4.72
CA PHE A 142 -0.28 -13.29 4.68
C PHE A 142 -0.89 -12.09 3.94
N ILE A 143 -1.81 -12.30 3.00
CA ILE A 143 -2.26 -11.33 2.00
C ILE A 143 -3.79 -11.21 2.06
N GLY A 144 -4.30 -9.98 2.14
CA GLY A 144 -5.73 -9.70 2.18
C GLY A 144 -6.28 -9.55 3.61
N ILE A 145 -7.60 -9.72 3.75
CA ILE A 145 -8.36 -9.52 4.98
C ILE A 145 -8.40 -10.84 5.74
N ARG A 146 -7.63 -10.94 6.83
CA ARG A 146 -7.33 -12.19 7.53
C ARG A 146 -7.92 -12.23 8.94
N THR A 147 -9.24 -12.15 9.02
CA THR A 147 -9.94 -12.39 10.29
C THR A 147 -10.01 -13.90 10.59
N PRO A 148 -10.22 -14.32 11.85
CA PRO A 148 -10.38 -15.75 12.19
C PRO A 148 -11.41 -16.45 11.30
N TRP A 149 -12.49 -15.75 10.95
CA TRP A 149 -13.59 -16.26 10.13
C TRP A 149 -13.24 -16.43 8.66
N THR A 150 -12.53 -15.45 8.07
CA THR A 150 -12.05 -15.59 6.68
C THR A 150 -11.01 -16.71 6.54
N LEU A 151 -10.18 -16.95 7.55
CA LEU A 151 -9.20 -18.04 7.54
C LEU A 151 -9.85 -19.42 7.74
N ALA A 152 -10.99 -19.47 8.43
CA ALA A 152 -11.70 -20.72 8.68
C ALA A 152 -12.46 -21.24 7.44
N ASN A 153 -12.95 -20.36 6.56
CA ASN A 153 -13.88 -20.75 5.50
C ASN A 153 -13.66 -19.97 4.18
N ASP A 154 -13.55 -20.68 3.06
CA ASP A 154 -13.30 -20.09 1.73
C ASP A 154 -14.46 -19.22 1.21
N GLN A 155 -15.71 -19.54 1.55
CA GLN A 155 -16.87 -18.72 1.19
C GLN A 155 -16.88 -17.40 1.97
N VAL A 156 -16.60 -17.43 3.28
CA VAL A 156 -16.45 -16.20 4.09
C VAL A 156 -15.29 -15.35 3.56
N TRP A 157 -14.18 -16.00 3.18
CA TRP A 157 -13.05 -15.33 2.54
C TRP A 157 -13.50 -14.59 1.27
N ASP A 158 -14.07 -15.31 0.31
CA ASP A 158 -14.44 -14.75 -0.99
C ASP A 158 -15.48 -13.62 -0.82
N SER A 159 -16.55 -13.82 -0.03
CA SER A 159 -17.57 -12.79 0.24
C SER A 159 -16.97 -11.53 0.89
N THR A 160 -16.12 -11.69 1.91
CA THR A 160 -15.48 -10.56 2.60
C THR A 160 -14.55 -9.79 1.68
N HIS A 161 -13.77 -10.49 0.86
CA HIS A 161 -12.86 -9.87 -0.09
C HIS A 161 -13.58 -9.15 -1.24
N GLN A 162 -14.75 -9.62 -1.67
CA GLN A 162 -15.58 -8.89 -2.65
C GLN A 162 -16.01 -7.53 -2.12
N ILE A 163 -16.44 -7.44 -0.85
CA ILE A 163 -16.82 -6.17 -0.23
C ILE A 163 -15.59 -5.33 0.05
N GLY A 164 -14.57 -5.91 0.69
CA GLY A 164 -13.36 -5.19 1.06
C GLY A 164 -12.62 -4.61 -0.13
N GLY A 165 -12.50 -5.36 -1.23
CA GLY A 165 -11.86 -4.86 -2.44
C GLY A 165 -12.58 -3.66 -3.05
N LYS A 166 -13.93 -3.66 -3.05
CA LYS A 166 -14.74 -2.52 -3.49
C LYS A 166 -14.59 -1.31 -2.57
N LEU A 167 -14.56 -1.53 -1.26
CA LEU A 167 -14.37 -0.47 -0.27
C LEU A 167 -12.98 0.18 -0.39
N PHE A 168 -11.93 -0.60 -0.61
CA PHE A 168 -10.58 -0.07 -0.87
C PHE A 168 -10.52 0.73 -2.17
N ILE A 169 -11.17 0.27 -3.24
CA ILE A 169 -11.27 1.02 -4.50
C ILE A 169 -12.01 2.35 -4.29
N ALA A 170 -13.16 2.32 -3.59
CA ALA A 170 -13.92 3.53 -3.27
C ALA A 170 -13.10 4.51 -2.42
N SER A 171 -12.40 4.02 -1.39
CA SER A 171 -11.49 4.81 -0.55
C SER A 171 -10.40 5.47 -1.38
N GLY A 172 -9.82 4.73 -2.33
CA GLY A 172 -8.81 5.27 -3.24
C GLY A 172 -9.36 6.34 -4.19
N ILE A 173 -10.55 6.14 -4.77
CA ILE A 173 -11.20 7.14 -5.63
C ILE A 173 -11.51 8.42 -4.86
N LEU A 174 -12.09 8.29 -3.65
CA LEU A 174 -12.40 9.44 -2.79
C LEU A 174 -11.14 10.20 -2.39
N THR A 175 -10.07 9.49 -2.05
CA THR A 175 -8.78 10.11 -1.70
C THR A 175 -8.14 10.80 -2.90
N ALA A 176 -8.19 10.21 -4.10
CA ALA A 176 -7.70 10.85 -5.32
C ALA A 176 -8.48 12.12 -5.64
N ALA A 177 -9.80 12.13 -5.40
CA ALA A 177 -10.64 13.30 -5.62
C ALA A 177 -10.26 14.48 -4.71
N CYS A 178 -9.60 14.25 -3.57
CA CYS A 178 -9.08 15.31 -2.70
C CYS A 178 -8.00 16.18 -3.35
N ILE A 179 -7.55 15.91 -4.58
CA ILE A 179 -6.70 16.86 -5.31
C ILE A 179 -7.36 18.25 -5.45
N ILE A 180 -8.70 18.32 -5.45
CA ILE A 180 -9.46 19.60 -5.47
C ILE A 180 -9.57 20.26 -4.08
N CYS A 181 -9.31 19.51 -3.01
CA CYS A 181 -9.32 19.97 -1.62
C CYS A 181 -8.19 19.26 -0.84
N PRO A 182 -6.92 19.64 -1.08
CA PRO A 182 -5.77 18.88 -0.60
C PRO A 182 -5.72 18.67 0.91
N ASP A 183 -6.18 19.66 1.69
CA ASP A 183 -6.19 19.61 3.16
C ASP A 183 -7.06 18.47 3.72
N ALA A 184 -8.03 17.98 2.94
CA ALA A 184 -8.88 16.85 3.33
C ALA A 184 -8.26 15.48 3.04
N THR A 185 -7.17 15.40 2.28
CA THR A 185 -6.60 14.14 1.75
C THR A 185 -6.35 13.09 2.84
N PHE A 186 -5.61 13.46 3.89
CA PHE A 186 -5.28 12.53 4.98
C PHE A 186 -6.50 12.15 5.82
N ALA A 187 -7.41 13.09 6.06
CA ALA A 187 -8.64 12.81 6.81
C ALA A 187 -9.54 11.83 6.05
N VAL A 188 -9.78 12.09 4.76
CA VAL A 188 -10.59 11.21 3.89
C VAL A 188 -9.96 9.83 3.81
N LEU A 189 -8.66 9.73 3.58
CA LEU A 189 -7.95 8.46 3.55
C LEU A 189 -8.10 7.70 4.87
N PHE A 190 -7.86 8.38 6.01
CA PHE A 190 -7.95 7.77 7.34
C PHE A 190 -9.34 7.21 7.62
N PHE A 191 -10.39 8.03 7.47
CA PHE A 191 -11.76 7.61 7.78
C PHE A 191 -12.26 6.53 6.82
N THR A 192 -11.93 6.61 5.53
CA THR A 192 -12.34 5.58 4.57
C THR A 192 -11.60 4.26 4.77
N ALA A 193 -10.30 4.29 5.10
CA ALA A 193 -9.52 3.09 5.40
C ALA A 193 -9.96 2.41 6.70
N ILE A 194 -10.15 3.18 7.77
CA ILE A 194 -10.66 2.67 9.06
C ILE A 194 -12.08 2.15 8.90
N GLY A 195 -12.96 2.90 8.23
CA GLY A 195 -14.33 2.46 7.92
C GLY A 195 -14.34 1.15 7.14
N SER A 196 -13.52 1.04 6.09
CA SER A 196 -13.37 -0.20 5.31
C SER A 196 -12.92 -1.38 6.17
N THR A 197 -12.00 -1.15 7.10
CA THR A 197 -11.49 -2.17 8.03
C THR A 197 -12.58 -2.64 8.98
N ILE A 198 -13.30 -1.72 9.61
CA ILE A 198 -14.41 -2.05 10.54
C ILE A 198 -15.51 -2.81 9.80
N ILE A 199 -15.93 -2.32 8.64
CA ILE A 199 -16.99 -2.94 7.83
C ILE A 199 -16.61 -4.37 7.46
N THR A 200 -15.39 -4.59 6.94
CA THR A 200 -14.95 -5.93 6.52
C THR A 200 -14.77 -6.89 7.70
N PHE A 201 -14.29 -6.40 8.84
CA PHE A 201 -14.19 -7.20 10.06
C PHE A 201 -15.57 -7.67 10.53
N VAL A 202 -16.52 -6.74 10.71
CA VAL A 202 -17.89 -7.06 11.15
C VAL A 202 -18.58 -7.96 10.12
N TYR A 203 -18.47 -7.64 8.83
CA TYR A 203 -19.07 -8.45 7.77
C TYR A 203 -18.56 -9.90 7.79
N SER A 204 -17.25 -10.11 7.98
CA SER A 204 -16.70 -11.46 8.01
C SER A 204 -17.23 -12.32 9.16
N TYR A 205 -17.50 -11.72 10.32
CA TYR A 205 -18.16 -12.41 11.43
C TYR A 205 -19.61 -12.77 11.12
N LEU A 206 -20.37 -11.81 10.58
CA LEU A 206 -21.79 -12.00 10.26
C LEU A 206 -21.99 -13.09 9.21
N GLU A 207 -21.16 -13.09 8.16
CA GLU A 207 -21.21 -14.09 7.10
C GLU A 207 -20.84 -15.49 7.63
N PHE A 208 -19.85 -15.58 8.52
CA PHE A 208 -19.51 -16.84 9.18
C PHE A 208 -20.65 -17.39 10.04
N ARG A 209 -21.27 -16.53 10.86
CA ARG A 209 -22.44 -16.90 11.68
C ARG A 209 -23.64 -17.35 10.85
N LYS A 210 -23.81 -16.78 9.66
CA LYS A 210 -24.86 -17.19 8.71
C LYS A 210 -24.61 -18.61 8.20
N ILE A 211 -23.38 -18.93 7.81
CA ILE A 211 -23.00 -20.26 7.31
C ILE A 211 -23.13 -21.31 8.42
N GLU A 212 -22.63 -21.06 9.63
CA GLU A 212 -22.78 -21.99 10.77
C GLU A 212 -24.24 -22.36 11.03
N LYS A 213 -25.15 -21.38 10.97
CA LYS A 213 -26.58 -21.63 11.17
C LYS A 213 -27.20 -22.49 10.08
N GLN A 214 -26.76 -22.36 8.83
CA GLN A 214 -27.26 -23.17 7.72
C GLN A 214 -26.80 -24.63 7.86
N THR A 215 -25.53 -24.85 8.18
CA THR A 215 -24.99 -26.21 8.41
C THR A 215 -25.60 -26.89 9.64
N ALA A 216 -26.06 -26.14 10.63
CA ALA A 216 -26.75 -26.70 11.80
C ALA A 216 -28.20 -27.14 11.53
N ILE A 217 -28.78 -26.76 10.38
CA ILE A 217 -30.17 -27.08 9.99
C ILE A 217 -30.22 -28.25 8.98
N GLU A 218 -29.10 -28.52 8.28
CA GLU A 218 -28.90 -29.67 7.38
C GLU A 218 -28.48 -30.95 8.13
#